data_AF-A0A8S3FEA2-F1
#
_entry.id   AF-A0A8S3FEA2-F1
#
_cell.length_a   1.000
_cell.length_b   1.000
_cell.length_c   1.000
_cell.angle_alpha   90.00
_cell.angle_beta   90.00
_cell.angle_gamma   90.00
#
_symmetry.space_group_name_H-M   'P 1'
#
loop_
_entity.id
_entity.type
_entity.pdbx_description
1 polymer ?
#
loop_
_entity_poly.entity_id
_entity_poly.type
_entity_poly.pdbx_seq_one_letter_code
_entity_poly.pdbx_strand_id
1 'polypeptide(L)' 'MDENESLYVVDYGNDEVRRYKKGESQGTVVAGGNGRGNRFDQLSYPRYVFVDR' A
#
# COMPACT_ATOMS: atom_id res chain seq x y z
N MET A 1 -1.89 9.17 -6.87
CA MET A 1 -3.09 9.56 -6.10
C MET A 1 -4.31 9.11 -6.89
N ASP A 2 -5.40 8.76 -6.21
CA ASP A 2 -6.67 8.45 -6.85
C ASP A 2 -7.53 9.71 -7.05
N GLU A 3 -8.74 9.53 -7.59
CA GLU A 3 -9.75 10.60 -7.76
C GLU A 3 -10.19 11.26 -6.44
N ASN A 4 -9.99 10.58 -5.31
CA ASN A 4 -10.33 11.07 -3.96
C ASN A 4 -9.12 11.73 -3.28
N GLU A 5 -8.09 12.10 -4.04
CA GLU A 5 -6.82 12.67 -3.55
C GLU A 5 -6.09 11.76 -2.54
N SER A 6 -6.33 10.45 -2.55
CA SER A 6 -5.65 9.54 -1.62
C SER A 6 -4.23 9.26 -2.09
N LEU A 7 -3.26 9.36 -1.18
CA LEU A 7 -1.87 9.00 -1.42
C LEU A 7 -1.67 7.50 -1.17
N TYR A 8 -0.99 6.82 -2.09
CA TYR A 8 -0.63 5.41 -1.94
C TYR A 8 0.89 5.33 -1.78
N VAL A 9 1.33 4.66 -0.71
CA VAL A 9 2.73 4.52 -0.36
C VAL A 9 3.06 3.04 -0.28
N VAL A 10 4.13 2.66 -0.97
CA VAL A 10 4.72 1.34 -0.83
C VAL A 10 5.66 1.36 0.36
N ASP A 11 5.37 0.54 1.36
CA ASP A 11 6.28 0.29 2.46
C ASP A 11 7.07 -0.99 2.15
N TYR A 12 8.26 -0.79 1.60
CA TYR A 12 9.19 -1.87 1.26
C TYR A 12 9.61 -2.69 2.49
N GLY A 13 9.77 -2.04 3.65
CA GLY A 13 10.27 -2.70 4.86
C GLY A 13 9.22 -3.62 5.50
N ASN A 14 7.95 -3.27 5.35
CA ASN A 14 6.83 -4.02 5.91
C ASN A 14 6.10 -4.92 4.88
N ASP A 15 6.58 -4.95 3.63
CA ASP A 15 5.95 -5.70 2.53
C ASP A 15 4.44 -5.38 2.39
N GLU A 16 4.10 -4.09 2.38
CA GLU A 16 2.71 -3.62 2.34
C GLU A 16 2.53 -2.35 1.49
N VAL A 17 1.28 -2.08 1.11
CA VAL A 17 0.87 -0.82 0.49
C VAL A 17 -0.14 -0.15 1.40
N ARG A 18 0.12 1.12 1.75
CA ARG A 18 -0.78 1.94 2.55
C ARG A 18 -1.45 3.02 1.72
N ARG A 19 -2.73 3.25 1.97
CA ARG A 19 -3.47 4.41 1.48
C ARG A 19 -3.63 5.44 2.61
N TYR A 20 -3.35 6.69 2.32
CA TYR A 20 -3.56 7.84 3.19
C TYR A 20 -4.59 8.76 2.56
N LYS A 21 -5.71 8.98 3.25
CA LYS A 21 -6.63 10.08 2.91
C LYS A 21 -6.09 11.39 3.45
N LYS A 22 -6.57 12.50 2.90
CA LYS A 22 -6.22 13.84 3.38
C LYS A 22 -6.50 13.97 4.89
N GLY A 23 -5.45 14.25 5.66
CA GLY A 23 -5.52 14.40 7.12
C GLY A 23 -5.32 13.11 7.92
N GLU A 24 -5.18 11.93 7.29
CA GLU A 24 -4.84 10.70 8.00
C GLU A 24 -3.34 10.63 8.31
N SER A 25 -2.99 10.25 9.54
CA SER A 25 -1.59 10.07 9.97
C SER A 25 -1.12 8.62 9.95
N GLN A 26 -2.03 7.66 10.11
CA GLN A 26 -1.65 6.24 10.27
C GLN A 26 -1.80 5.40 8.98
N GLY A 27 -2.58 5.87 8.01
CA GLY A 27 -2.83 5.16 6.75
C GLY A 27 -3.55 3.82 6.94
N THR A 28 -4.21 3.33 5.90
CA THR A 28 -4.85 2.01 5.87
C THR A 28 -4.03 1.06 5.00
N VAL A 29 -3.70 -0.13 5.49
CA VAL A 29 -3.12 -1.19 4.66
C VAL A 29 -4.17 -1.67 3.65
N VAL A 30 -3.86 -1.59 2.37
CA VAL A 30 -4.78 -1.98 1.28
C VAL A 30 -4.28 -3.19 0.47
N ALA A 31 -3.01 -3.55 0.62
CA ALA A 31 -2.42 -4.79 0.08
C ALA A 31 -1.21 -5.20 0.92
N GLY A 32 -0.94 -6.50 1.04
CA GLY A 32 0.15 -7.02 1.86
C GLY A 32 -0.12 -6.95 3.37
N GLY A 33 0.93 -6.73 4.17
CA GLY A 33 0.84 -6.63 5.64
C GLY A 33 0.76 -7.97 6.38
N ASN A 34 0.77 -9.09 5.64
CA ASN A 34 0.77 -10.46 6.18
C ASN A 34 2.16 -11.12 6.16
N GLY A 35 3.20 -10.28 6.22
CA GLY A 35 4.59 -10.68 6.05
C GLY A 35 4.97 -11.00 4.61
N ARG A 36 6.28 -11.11 4.38
CA ARG A 36 6.85 -11.39 3.07
C ARG A 36 6.46 -12.77 2.55
N GLY A 37 5.96 -12.87 1.32
CA GLY A 37 5.68 -14.16 0.70
C GLY A 37 4.97 -14.11 -0.64
N ASN A 38 4.43 -15.27 -1.05
CA ASN A 38 3.76 -15.49 -2.33
C ASN A 38 2.30 -15.97 -2.18
N ARG A 39 1.74 -15.91 -0.97
CA ARG A 39 0.30 -16.09 -0.79
C ARG A 39 -0.46 -14.92 -1.42
N PHE A 40 -1.74 -15.13 -1.70
CA PHE A 40 -2.61 -14.13 -2.35
C PHE A 40 -2.68 -12.78 -1.61
N ASP A 41 -2.49 -12.78 -0.30
CA ASP A 41 -2.57 -11.63 0.61
C ASP A 41 -1.18 -11.15 1.09
N GLN A 42 -0.10 -11.62 0.48
CA GLN A 42 1.28 -11.26 0.81
C GLN A 42 1.95 -10.52 -0.35
N LEU A 43 2.88 -9.63 -0.01
CA LEU A 43 3.78 -9.01 -0.98
C LEU A 43 5.21 -9.47 -0.71
N SER A 44 6.09 -9.26 -1.68
CA SER A 44 7.52 -9.53 -1.53
C SER A 44 8.32 -8.46 -2.21
N TYR A 45 8.96 -7.61 -1.42
CA TYR A 45 9.77 -6.48 -1.86
C TYR A 45 9.04 -5.55 -2.84
N PRO A 46 7.83 -5.04 -2.48
CA PRO A 46 7.13 -4.11 -3.35
C PRO A 46 7.95 -2.83 -3.51
N ARG A 47 8.00 -2.28 -4.73
CA ARG A 47 8.78 -1.06 -5.03
C ARG A 47 7.98 0.06 -5.69
N TYR A 48 6.96 -0.30 -6.45
CA TYR A 48 6.17 0.64 -7.24
C TYR A 48 4.69 0.34 -7.07
N VAL A 49 3.90 1.39 -7.02
CA VAL A 49 2.44 1.32 -7.07
C VAL A 49 1.98 2.27 -8.16
N PHE A 50 1.06 1.80 -8.99
CA PHE A 50 0.30 2.67 -9.88
C PHE A 50 -1.17 2.51 -9.51
N VAL A 51 -1.92 3.59 -9.67
CA VAL A 51 -3.37 3.58 -9.49
C VAL A 51 -3.94 3.93 -10.85
N ASP A 52 -4.69 2.99 -11.42
CA ASP A 52 -5.44 3.23 -12.66
C ASP A 52 -6.72 4.00 -12.35
N ARG A 53 -7.32 4.59 -13.39
CA ARG A 53 -8.60 5.28 -13.31
C ARG A 53 -9.77 4.32 -13.46
#